data_AF-A0AAW9B9X4-F1
#
_entry.id   AF-A0AAW9B9X4-F1
#
_cell.length_a   1.000
_cell.length_b   1.000
_cell.length_c   1.000
_cell.angle_alpha   90.00
_cell.angle_beta   90.00
_cell.angle_gamma   90.00
#
_symmetry.space_group_name_H-M   'P 1'
#
loop_
_entity.id
_entity.type
_entity.pdbx_description
1 polymer ?
#
loop_
_entity_poly.entity_id
_entity_poly.type
_entity_poly.pdbx_seq_one_letter_code
_entity_poly.pdbx_strand_id
1 'polypeptide(L)'
;MFGSKKLKMENEALKQELASLKDKYQTDVETLERQLKEAKQLLNTAQQRYESSDELMSSSLKGGDMLQTIRTAMVESAQSMAHENEELKLLDDMFKQTHQALARLDDRAVKISSQATQSIESVQILDNTATSISHLVSTIQEISDQTNLLALNAAIEAARAGEAGRGFAVVADEVRNLAGKASEASEQIDSLVNQVLTQVSSIKSAIDENQICAEEVSASSAQIGSIVNEVVVKSEHMKRVIHFASTRSFLDTVKL
;
A
#
# COMPACT_ATOMS: atom_id res chain seq x y z
N MET A 1 121.51 -37.93 53.49
CA MET A 1 120.73 -36.77 52.96
C MET A 1 120.17 -37.02 51.55
N PHE A 2 119.52 -38.16 51.27
CA PHE A 2 118.96 -38.44 49.92
C PHE A 2 117.42 -38.62 49.91
N GLY A 3 116.79 -39.01 51.03
CA GLY A 3 115.34 -39.16 51.13
C GLY A 3 114.54 -37.83 51.11
N SER A 4 115.09 -36.74 51.68
CA SER A 4 114.35 -35.45 51.74
C SER A 4 114.31 -34.68 50.43
N LYS A 5 115.24 -34.96 49.49
CA LYS A 5 115.27 -34.33 48.16
C LYS A 5 114.22 -34.94 47.22
N LYS A 6 114.04 -36.26 47.28
CA LYS A 6 113.00 -36.99 46.52
C LYS A 6 111.60 -36.63 47.00
N LEU A 7 111.38 -36.60 48.32
CA LEU A 7 110.12 -36.15 48.93
C LEU A 7 109.80 -34.68 48.62
N LYS A 8 110.80 -33.78 48.55
CA LYS A 8 110.59 -32.39 48.12
C LYS A 8 110.17 -32.29 46.66
N MET A 9 110.85 -33.01 45.76
CA MET A 9 110.49 -33.04 44.33
C MET A 9 109.09 -33.62 44.10
N GLU A 10 108.72 -34.66 44.84
CA GLU A 10 107.40 -35.28 44.77
C GLU A 10 106.31 -34.39 45.36
N ASN A 11 106.61 -33.65 46.44
CA ASN A 11 105.71 -32.63 46.99
C ASN A 11 105.53 -31.42 46.05
N GLU A 12 106.57 -31.06 45.30
CA GLU A 12 106.57 -29.96 44.34
C GLU A 12 105.82 -30.35 43.05
N ALA A 13 105.98 -31.59 42.58
CA ALA A 13 105.19 -32.19 41.51
C ALA A 13 103.70 -32.31 41.88
N LEU A 14 103.40 -32.83 43.08
CA LEU A 14 102.03 -32.90 43.59
C LEU A 14 101.41 -31.50 43.75
N LYS A 15 102.19 -30.48 44.16
CA LYS A 15 101.70 -29.08 44.22
C LYS A 15 101.43 -28.50 42.83
N GLN A 16 102.26 -28.80 41.83
CA GLN A 16 102.01 -28.40 40.45
C GLN A 16 100.77 -29.10 39.87
N GLU A 17 100.58 -30.38 40.19
CA GLU A 17 99.41 -31.15 39.79
C GLU A 17 98.14 -30.67 40.51
N LEU A 18 98.23 -30.32 41.80
CA LEU A 18 97.12 -29.69 42.54
C LEU A 18 96.77 -28.30 41.99
N ALA A 19 97.78 -27.52 41.58
CA ALA A 19 97.57 -26.21 40.97
C ALA A 19 96.94 -26.33 39.57
N SER A 20 97.40 -27.25 38.72
CA SER A 20 96.82 -27.48 37.40
C SER A 20 95.40 -28.05 37.48
N LEU A 21 95.15 -28.94 38.45
CA LEU A 21 93.82 -29.49 38.70
C LEU A 21 92.86 -28.42 39.22
N LYS A 22 93.32 -27.52 40.11
CA LYS A 22 92.54 -26.38 40.59
C LYS A 22 92.18 -25.41 39.46
N ASP A 23 93.11 -25.11 38.57
CA ASP A 23 92.90 -24.23 37.41
C ASP A 23 91.92 -24.85 36.41
N LYS A 24 92.02 -26.16 36.20
CA LYS A 24 91.06 -26.93 35.39
C LYS A 24 89.65 -26.92 36.01
N TYR A 25 89.52 -27.18 37.31
CA TYR A 25 88.22 -27.10 38.00
C TYR A 25 87.62 -25.69 37.95
N GLN A 26 88.46 -24.65 38.05
CA GLN A 26 88.00 -23.27 37.96
C GLN A 26 87.49 -22.94 36.56
N THR A 27 88.19 -23.38 35.52
CA THR A 27 87.75 -23.26 34.12
C THR A 27 86.46 -24.03 33.85
N ASP A 28 86.31 -25.24 34.41
CA ASP A 28 85.10 -26.06 34.28
C ASP A 28 83.90 -25.41 34.97
N VAL A 29 84.09 -24.83 36.16
CA VAL A 29 83.05 -24.07 36.89
C VAL A 29 82.62 -22.84 36.11
N GLU A 30 83.55 -22.04 35.59
CA GLU A 30 83.23 -20.87 34.76
C GLU A 30 82.47 -21.27 33.49
N THR A 31 82.85 -22.40 32.88
CA THR A 31 82.16 -22.94 31.71
C THR A 31 80.75 -23.40 32.03
N LEU A 32 80.55 -24.10 33.15
CA LEU A 32 79.24 -24.56 33.62
C LEU A 32 78.34 -23.38 34.02
N GLU A 33 78.88 -22.36 34.67
CA GLU A 33 78.14 -21.14 35.02
C GLU A 33 77.65 -20.40 33.78
N ARG A 34 78.50 -20.31 32.74
CA ARG A 34 78.12 -19.75 31.43
C ARG A 34 77.00 -20.57 30.79
N GLN A 35 77.13 -21.89 30.73
CA GLN A 35 76.11 -22.79 30.17
C GLN A 35 74.78 -22.70 30.95
N LEU A 36 74.83 -22.61 32.28
CA LEU A 36 73.65 -22.48 33.12
C LEU A 36 72.93 -21.13 32.88
N LYS A 37 73.69 -20.05 32.68
CA LYS A 37 73.15 -18.74 32.32
C LYS A 37 72.46 -18.78 30.95
N GLU A 38 73.11 -19.38 29.96
CA GLU A 38 72.53 -19.58 28.61
C GLU A 38 71.26 -20.44 28.66
N ALA A 39 71.28 -21.55 29.41
CA ALA A 39 70.12 -22.43 29.57
C ALA A 39 68.92 -21.73 30.24
N LYS A 40 69.16 -20.93 31.29
CA LYS A 40 68.11 -20.12 31.93
C LYS A 40 67.53 -19.07 30.99
N GLN A 41 68.39 -18.44 30.19
CA GLN A 41 67.95 -17.44 29.21
C GLN A 41 67.11 -18.08 28.10
N LEU A 42 67.51 -19.26 27.61
CA LEU A 42 66.72 -20.07 26.68
C LEU A 42 65.37 -20.49 27.28
N LEU A 43 65.34 -20.93 28.54
CA LEU A 43 64.11 -21.31 29.23
C LEU A 43 63.13 -20.14 29.33
N ASN A 44 63.60 -18.96 29.76
CA ASN A 44 62.75 -17.76 29.82
C ASN A 44 62.20 -17.36 28.44
N THR A 45 63.04 -17.45 27.40
CA THR A 45 62.62 -17.12 26.03
C THR A 45 61.59 -18.12 25.51
N ALA A 46 61.77 -19.42 25.80
CA ALA A 46 60.82 -20.47 25.45
C ALA A 46 59.48 -20.28 26.19
N GLN A 47 59.52 -19.90 27.46
CA GLN A 47 58.32 -19.65 28.27
C GLN A 47 57.52 -18.45 27.76
N GLN A 48 58.19 -17.32 27.47
CA GLN A 48 57.54 -16.16 26.83
C GLN A 48 56.91 -16.52 25.48
N ARG A 49 57.60 -17.33 24.67
CA ARG A 49 57.08 -17.79 23.37
C ARG A 49 55.86 -18.70 23.52
N TYR A 50 55.84 -19.55 24.55
CA TYR A 50 54.70 -20.40 24.86
C TYR A 50 53.48 -19.55 25.26
N GLU A 51 53.65 -18.59 26.17
CA GLU A 51 52.58 -17.66 26.59
C GLU A 51 52.04 -16.86 25.40
N SER A 52 52.91 -16.26 24.58
CA SER A 52 52.48 -15.56 23.36
C SER A 52 51.77 -16.47 22.36
N SER A 53 52.21 -17.72 22.22
CA SER A 53 51.56 -18.68 21.31
C SER A 53 50.17 -19.10 21.81
N ASP A 54 50.00 -19.23 23.13
CA ASP A 54 48.71 -19.55 23.76
C ASP A 54 47.70 -18.40 23.57
N GLU A 55 48.14 -17.15 23.78
CA GLU A 55 47.34 -15.96 23.51
C GLU A 55 46.94 -15.85 22.03
N LEU A 56 47.87 -16.13 21.11
CA LEU A 56 47.60 -16.16 19.67
C LEU A 56 46.60 -17.26 19.31
N MET A 57 46.71 -18.46 19.89
CA MET A 57 45.78 -19.55 19.64
C MET A 57 44.37 -19.19 20.14
N SER A 58 44.28 -18.66 21.36
CA SER A 58 43.02 -18.21 21.97
C SER A 58 42.34 -17.12 21.13
N SER A 59 43.11 -16.13 20.67
CA SER A 59 42.61 -15.06 19.79
C SER A 59 42.16 -15.61 18.43
N SER A 60 42.90 -16.57 17.87
CA SER A 60 42.56 -17.21 16.60
C SER A 60 41.25 -18.01 16.69
N LEU A 61 41.04 -18.75 17.80
CA LEU A 61 39.80 -19.48 18.05
C LEU A 61 38.60 -18.54 18.18
N LYS A 62 38.74 -17.44 18.93
CA LYS A 62 37.71 -16.39 19.02
C LYS A 62 37.41 -15.76 17.66
N GLY A 63 38.44 -15.50 16.85
CA GLY A 63 38.29 -15.01 15.48
C GLY A 63 37.50 -15.99 14.60
N GLY A 64 37.78 -17.28 14.70
CA GLY A 64 37.05 -18.32 13.99
C GLY A 64 35.55 -18.37 14.36
N ASP A 65 35.22 -18.26 15.65
CA ASP A 65 33.83 -18.24 16.13
C ASP A 65 33.07 -16.97 15.68
N MET A 66 33.75 -15.81 15.68
CA MET A 66 33.19 -14.57 15.12
C MET A 66 32.91 -14.71 13.61
N LEU A 67 33.83 -15.30 12.84
CA LEU A 67 33.64 -15.55 11.40
C LEU A 67 32.48 -16.51 11.16
N GLN A 68 32.35 -17.56 11.97
CA GLN A 68 31.22 -18.49 11.91
C GLN A 68 29.87 -17.79 12.16
N THR A 69 29.84 -16.89 13.14
CA THR A 69 28.64 -16.09 13.46
C THR A 69 28.29 -15.15 12.31
N ILE A 70 29.27 -14.43 11.75
CA ILE A 70 29.07 -13.55 10.59
C ILE A 70 28.54 -14.34 9.39
N ARG A 71 29.13 -15.51 9.11
CA ARG A 71 28.71 -16.38 8.01
C ARG A 71 27.26 -16.84 8.16
N THR A 72 26.86 -17.23 9.38
CA THR A 72 25.49 -17.68 9.66
C THR A 72 24.49 -16.53 9.45
N ALA A 73 24.79 -15.34 9.99
CA ALA A 73 23.97 -14.15 9.80
C ALA A 73 23.86 -13.73 8.31
N MET A 74 24.93 -13.91 7.52
CA MET A 74 24.91 -13.65 6.08
C MET A 74 23.99 -14.59 5.30
N VAL A 75 23.99 -15.88 5.65
CA VAL A 75 23.10 -16.87 5.04
C VAL A 75 21.63 -16.55 5.37
N GLU A 76 21.34 -16.24 6.64
CA GLU A 76 19.99 -15.84 7.06
C GLU A 76 19.53 -14.57 6.32
N SER A 77 20.40 -13.57 6.20
CA SER A 77 20.11 -12.35 5.44
C SER A 77 19.83 -12.65 3.97
N ALA A 78 20.63 -13.50 3.31
CA ALA A 78 20.41 -13.88 1.92
C ALA A 78 19.08 -14.61 1.70
N GLN A 79 18.64 -15.44 2.66
CA GLN A 79 17.34 -16.10 2.63
C GLN A 79 16.19 -15.10 2.77
N SER A 80 16.26 -14.18 3.75
CA SER A 80 15.27 -13.11 3.92
C SER A 80 15.15 -12.24 2.67
N MET A 81 16.27 -11.93 2.03
CA MET A 81 16.31 -11.18 0.78
C MET A 81 15.65 -11.91 -0.40
N ALA A 82 15.84 -13.23 -0.50
CA ALA A 82 15.18 -14.04 -1.51
C ALA A 82 13.66 -14.04 -1.32
N HIS A 83 13.21 -14.12 -0.06
CA HIS A 83 11.80 -14.05 0.30
C HIS A 83 11.17 -12.70 -0.06
N GLU A 84 11.82 -11.59 0.32
CA GLU A 84 11.37 -10.23 -0.02
C GLU A 84 11.24 -10.02 -1.54
N ASN A 85 12.13 -10.64 -2.34
CA ASN A 85 12.05 -10.58 -3.79
C ASN A 85 10.82 -11.31 -4.37
N GLU A 86 10.36 -12.38 -3.72
CA GLU A 86 9.11 -13.06 -4.08
C GLU A 86 7.90 -12.20 -3.73
N GLU A 87 7.89 -11.57 -2.56
CA GLU A 87 6.82 -10.64 -2.16
C GLU A 87 6.70 -9.44 -3.13
N LEU A 88 7.83 -8.88 -3.58
CA LEU A 88 7.84 -7.80 -4.57
C LEU A 88 7.25 -8.22 -5.94
N LYS A 89 7.35 -9.50 -6.32
CA LYS A 89 6.70 -9.99 -7.55
C LYS A 89 5.19 -10.05 -7.38
N LEU A 90 4.71 -10.54 -6.24
CA LEU A 90 3.27 -10.54 -5.93
C LEU A 90 2.72 -9.11 -5.91
N LEU A 91 3.50 -8.18 -5.36
CA LEU A 91 3.16 -6.76 -5.33
C LEU A 91 3.05 -6.14 -6.74
N ASP A 92 3.94 -6.51 -7.67
CA ASP A 92 3.89 -6.06 -9.07
C ASP A 92 2.59 -6.49 -9.76
N ASP A 93 2.16 -7.74 -9.54
CA ASP A 93 0.92 -8.25 -10.11
C ASP A 93 -0.32 -7.58 -9.47
N MET A 94 -0.29 -7.29 -8.17
CA MET A 94 -1.33 -6.49 -7.52
C MET A 94 -1.43 -5.09 -8.14
N PHE A 95 -0.30 -4.40 -8.39
CA PHE A 95 -0.34 -3.08 -9.02
C PHE A 95 -0.87 -3.08 -10.44
N LYS A 96 -0.60 -4.13 -11.23
CA LYS A 96 -1.22 -4.31 -12.56
C LYS A 96 -2.74 -4.45 -12.44
N GLN A 97 -3.22 -5.26 -11.50
CA GLN A 97 -4.66 -5.43 -11.27
C GLN A 97 -5.31 -4.12 -10.81
N THR A 98 -4.66 -3.39 -9.91
CA THR A 98 -5.13 -2.06 -9.47
C THR A 98 -5.20 -1.07 -10.62
N HIS A 99 -4.18 -1.00 -11.49
CA HIS A 99 -4.22 -0.16 -12.69
C HIS A 99 -5.39 -0.50 -13.62
N GLN A 100 -5.64 -1.79 -13.84
CA GLN A 100 -6.78 -2.23 -14.65
C GLN A 100 -8.12 -1.87 -14.00
N ALA A 101 -8.23 -1.98 -12.68
CA ALA A 101 -9.42 -1.60 -11.93
C ALA A 101 -9.67 -0.09 -12.04
N LEU A 102 -8.64 0.74 -11.92
CA LEU A 102 -8.73 2.20 -12.08
C LEU A 102 -9.18 2.60 -13.48
N ALA A 103 -8.59 2.00 -14.53
CA ALA A 103 -9.01 2.26 -15.90
C ALA A 103 -10.50 1.90 -16.14
N ARG A 104 -10.98 0.83 -15.50
CA ARG A 104 -12.41 0.47 -15.53
C ARG A 104 -13.29 1.46 -14.75
N LEU A 105 -12.79 2.02 -13.66
CA LEU A 105 -13.52 3.05 -12.89
C LEU A 105 -13.67 4.34 -13.69
N ASP A 106 -12.61 4.79 -14.37
CA ASP A 106 -12.68 5.96 -15.25
C ASP A 106 -13.66 5.75 -16.41
N ASP A 107 -13.62 4.59 -17.10
CA ASP A 107 -14.60 4.27 -18.15
C ASP A 107 -16.04 4.27 -17.61
N ARG A 108 -16.24 3.76 -16.39
CA ARG A 108 -17.56 3.78 -15.74
C ARG A 108 -18.00 5.19 -15.38
N ALA A 109 -17.11 6.04 -14.86
CA ALA A 109 -17.42 7.43 -14.55
C ALA A 109 -17.85 8.20 -15.80
N VAL A 110 -17.13 8.02 -16.91
CA VAL A 110 -17.49 8.61 -18.22
C VAL A 110 -18.85 8.11 -18.69
N LYS A 111 -19.14 6.80 -18.57
CA LYS A 111 -20.44 6.24 -18.93
C LYS A 111 -21.59 6.80 -18.07
N ILE A 112 -21.38 6.97 -16.77
CA ILE A 112 -22.37 7.57 -15.87
C ILE A 112 -22.66 9.01 -16.30
N SER A 113 -21.63 9.82 -16.57
CA SER A 113 -21.79 11.21 -17.03
C SER A 113 -22.53 11.28 -18.39
N SER A 114 -22.20 10.40 -19.33
CA SER A 114 -22.91 10.32 -20.61
C SER A 114 -24.38 9.93 -20.43
N GLN A 115 -24.66 8.97 -19.56
CA GLN A 115 -26.03 8.50 -19.31
C GLN A 115 -26.85 9.53 -18.51
N ALA A 116 -26.22 10.28 -17.61
CA ALA A 116 -26.79 11.45 -16.94
C ALA A 116 -27.23 12.50 -17.97
N THR A 117 -26.35 12.83 -18.92
CA THR A 117 -26.66 13.78 -20.00
C THR A 117 -27.88 13.35 -20.82
N GLN A 118 -27.93 12.08 -21.23
CA GLN A 118 -29.08 11.53 -21.96
C GLN A 118 -30.37 11.51 -21.12
N SER A 119 -30.24 11.26 -19.82
CA SER A 119 -31.38 11.27 -18.89
C SER A 119 -31.93 12.69 -18.72
N ILE A 120 -31.08 13.72 -18.65
CA ILE A 120 -31.50 15.13 -18.62
C ILE A 120 -32.31 15.49 -19.86
N GLU A 121 -31.87 15.08 -21.05
CA GLU A 121 -32.62 15.32 -22.29
C GLU A 121 -34.02 14.67 -22.25
N SER A 122 -34.09 13.42 -21.77
CA SER A 122 -35.36 12.70 -21.63
C SER A 122 -36.30 13.35 -20.61
N VAL A 123 -35.75 13.81 -19.48
CA VAL A 123 -36.47 14.54 -18.43
C VAL A 123 -36.98 15.87 -18.96
N GLN A 124 -36.19 16.59 -19.77
CA GLN A 124 -36.62 17.85 -20.39
C GLN A 124 -37.79 17.66 -21.36
N ILE A 125 -37.77 16.57 -22.14
CA ILE A 125 -38.91 16.22 -23.03
C ILE A 125 -40.15 15.92 -22.20
N LEU A 126 -40.01 15.18 -21.10
CA LEU A 126 -41.12 14.85 -20.20
C LEU A 126 -41.71 16.11 -19.52
N ASP A 127 -40.86 17.03 -19.07
CA ASP A 127 -41.24 18.31 -18.48
C ASP A 127 -42.04 19.18 -19.45
N ASN A 128 -41.55 19.32 -20.69
CA ASN A 128 -42.26 20.04 -21.75
C ASN A 128 -43.61 19.40 -22.10
N THR A 129 -43.66 18.06 -22.12
CA THR A 129 -44.89 17.30 -22.42
C THR A 129 -45.91 17.47 -21.30
N ALA A 130 -45.50 17.32 -20.04
CA ALA A 130 -46.36 17.50 -18.88
C ALA A 130 -46.91 18.94 -18.81
N THR A 131 -46.08 19.94 -19.08
CA THR A 131 -46.50 21.35 -19.16
C THR A 131 -47.54 21.57 -20.27
N SER A 132 -47.33 20.97 -21.44
CA SER A 132 -48.29 21.05 -22.55
C SER A 132 -49.62 20.38 -22.21
N ILE A 133 -49.60 19.25 -21.49
CA ILE A 133 -50.82 18.58 -21.01
C ILE A 133 -51.53 19.47 -19.99
N SER A 134 -50.81 20.08 -19.04
CA SER A 134 -51.41 20.99 -18.05
C SER A 134 -52.14 22.16 -18.73
N HIS A 135 -51.55 22.76 -19.78
CA HIS A 135 -52.23 23.78 -20.59
C HIS A 135 -53.51 23.29 -21.26
N LEU A 136 -53.49 22.08 -21.84
CA LEU A 136 -54.68 21.48 -22.46
C LEU A 136 -55.77 21.21 -21.41
N VAL A 137 -55.40 20.70 -20.24
CA VAL A 137 -56.34 20.46 -19.12
C VAL A 137 -56.97 21.77 -18.66
N SER A 138 -56.18 22.84 -18.52
CA SER A 138 -56.70 24.18 -18.22
C SER A 138 -57.71 24.67 -19.26
N THR A 139 -57.45 24.42 -20.55
CA THR A 139 -58.40 24.77 -21.62
C THR A 139 -59.69 23.94 -21.54
N ILE A 140 -59.59 22.64 -21.22
CA ILE A 140 -60.78 21.78 -21.05
C ILE A 140 -61.60 22.24 -19.84
N GLN A 141 -60.93 22.67 -18.76
CA GLN A 141 -61.58 23.24 -17.59
C GLN A 141 -62.37 24.50 -17.95
N GLU A 142 -61.74 25.44 -18.67
CA GLU A 142 -62.39 26.66 -19.16
C GLU A 142 -63.61 26.34 -20.07
N ILE A 143 -63.48 25.38 -20.98
CA ILE A 143 -64.57 24.94 -21.86
C ILE A 143 -65.72 24.31 -21.04
N SER A 144 -65.38 23.50 -20.04
CA SER A 144 -66.36 22.85 -19.16
C SER A 144 -67.14 23.89 -18.35
N ASP A 145 -66.45 24.89 -17.80
CA ASP A 145 -67.07 25.98 -17.05
C ASP A 145 -67.97 26.87 -17.93
N GLN A 146 -67.53 27.18 -19.15
CA GLN A 146 -68.34 27.90 -20.14
C GLN A 146 -69.58 27.09 -20.56
N THR A 147 -69.41 25.79 -20.79
CA THR A 147 -70.52 24.89 -21.17
C THR A 147 -71.52 24.77 -20.03
N ASN A 148 -71.04 24.68 -18.79
CA ASN A 148 -71.87 24.67 -17.57
C ASN A 148 -72.68 25.97 -17.44
N LEU A 149 -72.06 27.13 -17.68
CA LEU A 149 -72.75 28.43 -17.70
C LEU A 149 -73.79 28.55 -18.83
N LEU A 150 -73.47 28.08 -20.03
CA LEU A 150 -74.40 28.05 -21.17
C LEU A 150 -75.61 27.16 -20.88
N ALA A 151 -75.37 25.97 -20.31
CA ALA A 151 -76.42 25.03 -19.92
C ALA A 151 -77.31 25.62 -18.82
N LEU A 152 -76.73 26.33 -17.84
CA LEU A 152 -77.48 27.02 -16.80
C LEU A 152 -78.39 28.10 -17.41
N ASN A 153 -77.89 28.92 -18.32
CA ASN A 153 -78.68 29.94 -19.01
C ASN A 153 -79.82 29.32 -19.83
N ALA A 154 -79.55 28.20 -20.52
CA ALA A 154 -80.56 27.45 -21.26
C ALA A 154 -81.65 26.86 -20.34
N ALA A 155 -81.28 26.33 -19.18
CA ALA A 155 -82.23 25.81 -18.19
C ALA A 155 -83.14 26.92 -17.64
N ILE A 156 -82.58 28.11 -17.37
CA ILE A 156 -83.35 29.29 -16.94
C ILE A 156 -84.37 29.71 -18.01
N GLU A 157 -83.96 29.80 -19.27
CA GLU A 157 -84.85 30.23 -20.35
C GLU A 157 -85.91 29.15 -20.68
N ALA A 158 -85.56 27.87 -20.56
CA ALA A 158 -86.49 26.76 -20.68
C ALA A 158 -87.57 26.79 -19.58
N ALA A 159 -87.19 27.11 -18.34
CA ALA A 159 -88.15 27.31 -17.24
C ALA A 159 -89.06 28.52 -17.50
N ARG A 160 -88.52 29.59 -18.10
CA ARG A 160 -89.27 30.80 -18.46
C ARG A 160 -90.32 30.56 -19.56
N ALA A 161 -90.05 29.63 -20.49
CA ALA A 161 -90.98 29.22 -21.54
C ALA A 161 -92.11 28.29 -21.05
N GLY A 162 -92.10 27.85 -19.78
CA GLY A 162 -93.14 27.02 -19.19
C GLY A 162 -93.26 25.63 -19.84
N GLU A 163 -94.49 25.20 -20.15
CA GLU A 163 -94.77 23.88 -20.75
C GLU A 163 -94.05 23.68 -22.11
N ALA A 164 -93.87 24.73 -22.90
CA ALA A 164 -93.20 24.67 -24.20
C ALA A 164 -91.68 24.42 -24.08
N GLY A 165 -91.06 24.79 -22.96
CA GLY A 165 -89.62 24.65 -22.70
C GLY A 165 -89.23 23.33 -22.03
N ARG A 166 -90.20 22.48 -21.66
CA ARG A 166 -89.97 21.32 -20.79
C ARG A 166 -88.98 20.29 -21.37
N GLY A 167 -88.98 20.08 -22.69
CA GLY A 167 -87.99 19.23 -23.36
C GLY A 167 -86.58 19.84 -23.39
N PHE A 168 -86.48 21.17 -23.56
CA PHE A 168 -85.20 21.89 -23.52
C PHE A 168 -84.60 21.92 -22.11
N ALA A 169 -85.43 21.98 -21.06
CA ALA A 169 -84.97 21.93 -19.67
C ALA A 169 -84.23 20.61 -19.37
N VAL A 170 -84.76 19.47 -19.82
CA VAL A 170 -84.12 18.16 -19.63
C VAL A 170 -82.77 18.08 -20.35
N VAL A 171 -82.68 18.61 -21.57
CA VAL A 171 -81.42 18.65 -22.32
C VAL A 171 -80.41 19.57 -21.63
N ALA A 172 -80.85 20.74 -21.16
CA ALA A 172 -79.97 21.68 -20.47
C ALA A 172 -79.39 21.09 -19.17
N ASP A 173 -80.21 20.39 -18.38
CA ASP A 173 -79.73 19.70 -17.17
C ASP A 173 -78.72 18.59 -17.49
N GLU A 174 -78.94 17.82 -18.56
CA GLU A 174 -78.00 16.77 -18.97
C GLU A 174 -76.67 17.37 -19.46
N VAL A 175 -76.70 18.43 -20.27
CA VAL A 175 -75.48 19.15 -20.69
C VAL A 175 -74.73 19.71 -19.47
N ARG A 176 -75.45 20.25 -18.47
CA ARG A 176 -74.86 20.74 -17.23
C ARG A 176 -74.16 19.62 -16.45
N ASN A 177 -74.79 18.45 -16.36
CA ASN A 177 -74.22 17.27 -15.72
C ASN A 177 -72.96 16.78 -16.45
N LEU A 178 -72.97 16.73 -17.78
CA LEU A 178 -71.79 16.36 -18.57
C LEU A 178 -70.64 17.36 -18.38
N ALA A 179 -70.94 18.67 -18.36
CA ALA A 179 -69.95 19.71 -18.12
C ALA A 179 -69.31 19.58 -16.72
N GLY A 180 -70.12 19.28 -15.69
CA GLY A 180 -69.63 19.00 -14.34
C GLY A 180 -68.69 17.79 -14.29
N LYS A 181 -69.05 16.68 -14.94
CA LYS A 181 -68.19 15.49 -15.03
C LYS A 181 -66.88 15.76 -15.79
N ALA A 182 -66.93 16.58 -16.84
CA ALA A 182 -65.73 16.97 -17.59
C ALA A 182 -64.78 17.84 -16.76
N SER A 183 -65.32 18.74 -15.94
CA SER A 183 -64.59 19.53 -14.94
C SER A 183 -63.91 18.63 -13.89
N GLU A 184 -64.67 17.74 -13.25
CA GLU A 184 -64.11 16.79 -12.26
C GLU A 184 -63.00 15.91 -12.86
N ALA A 185 -63.18 15.43 -14.09
CA ALA A 185 -62.16 14.64 -14.77
C ALA A 185 -60.90 15.47 -15.08
N SER A 186 -61.06 16.75 -15.44
CA SER A 186 -59.95 17.67 -15.72
C SER A 186 -59.14 17.95 -14.46
N GLU A 187 -59.79 18.18 -13.31
CA GLU A 187 -59.12 18.33 -12.01
C GLU A 187 -58.31 17.09 -11.62
N GLN A 188 -58.83 15.89 -11.87
CA GLN A 188 -58.11 14.64 -11.62
C GLN A 188 -56.87 14.51 -12.51
N ILE A 189 -56.98 14.86 -13.80
CA ILE A 189 -55.83 14.85 -14.71
C ILE A 189 -54.79 15.88 -14.27
N ASP A 190 -55.20 17.10 -13.88
CA ASP A 190 -54.28 18.13 -13.40
C ASP A 190 -53.49 17.66 -12.17
N SER A 191 -54.15 16.99 -11.22
CA SER A 191 -53.48 16.38 -10.06
C SER A 191 -52.41 15.37 -10.47
N LEU A 192 -52.72 14.49 -11.43
CA LEU A 192 -51.77 13.50 -11.94
C LEU A 192 -50.58 14.15 -12.67
N VAL A 193 -50.84 15.21 -13.46
CA VAL A 193 -49.78 15.96 -14.15
C VAL A 193 -48.85 16.65 -13.16
N ASN A 194 -49.39 17.25 -12.10
CA ASN A 194 -48.60 17.86 -11.02
C ASN A 194 -47.71 16.84 -10.28
N GLN A 195 -48.22 15.61 -10.08
CA GLN A 195 -47.41 14.52 -9.54
C GLN A 195 -46.25 14.14 -10.48
N VAL A 196 -46.50 14.08 -11.79
CA VAL A 196 -45.46 13.83 -12.80
C VAL A 196 -44.39 14.92 -12.78
N LEU A 197 -44.77 16.20 -12.75
CA LEU A 197 -43.83 17.33 -12.67
C LEU A 197 -42.96 17.28 -11.40
N THR A 198 -43.56 16.90 -10.27
CA THR A 198 -42.82 16.72 -9.01
C THR A 198 -41.79 15.60 -9.14
N GLN A 199 -42.18 14.46 -9.73
CA GLN A 199 -41.29 13.33 -9.96
C GLN A 199 -40.15 13.67 -10.93
N VAL A 200 -40.44 14.43 -11.99
CA VAL A 200 -39.44 14.97 -12.94
C VAL A 200 -38.39 15.80 -12.20
N SER A 201 -38.81 16.70 -11.31
CA SER A 201 -37.90 17.50 -10.48
C SER A 201 -37.01 16.64 -9.59
N SER A 202 -37.57 15.62 -8.93
CA SER A 202 -36.78 14.67 -8.13
C SER A 202 -35.77 13.88 -8.96
N ILE A 203 -36.15 13.43 -10.16
CA ILE A 203 -35.24 12.73 -11.08
C ILE A 203 -34.10 13.66 -11.50
N LYS A 204 -34.38 14.94 -11.80
CA LYS A 204 -33.34 15.91 -12.15
C LYS A 204 -32.29 16.05 -11.04
N SER A 205 -32.74 16.22 -9.79
CA SER A 205 -31.83 16.28 -8.63
C SER A 205 -30.97 15.02 -8.49
N ALA A 206 -31.55 13.84 -8.68
CA ALA A 206 -30.81 12.57 -8.61
C ALA A 206 -29.78 12.43 -9.75
N ILE A 207 -30.06 13.00 -10.93
CA ILE A 207 -29.09 13.02 -12.03
C ILE A 207 -27.92 13.96 -11.70
N ASP A 208 -28.19 15.15 -11.17
CA ASP A 208 -27.14 16.10 -10.77
C ASP A 208 -26.22 15.48 -9.69
N GLU A 209 -26.79 14.80 -8.69
CA GLU A 209 -26.02 14.06 -7.69
C GLU A 209 -25.16 12.94 -8.30
N ASN A 210 -25.71 12.16 -9.23
CA ASN A 210 -24.96 11.12 -9.93
C ASN A 210 -23.78 11.69 -10.73
N GLN A 211 -23.94 12.88 -11.29
CA GLN A 211 -22.88 13.54 -12.05
C GLN A 211 -21.74 13.99 -11.14
N ILE A 212 -22.05 14.58 -9.98
CA ILE A 212 -21.05 14.92 -8.96
C ILE A 212 -20.31 13.67 -8.49
N CYS A 213 -21.04 12.58 -8.19
CA CYS A 213 -20.40 11.32 -7.79
C CYS A 213 -19.49 10.75 -8.87
N ALA A 214 -19.86 10.86 -10.15
CA ALA A 214 -19.01 10.40 -11.26
C ALA A 214 -17.69 11.21 -11.33
N GLU A 215 -17.76 12.53 -11.14
CA GLU A 215 -16.59 13.40 -11.09
C GLU A 215 -15.67 13.06 -9.90
N GLU A 216 -16.24 12.84 -8.71
CA GLU A 216 -15.50 12.44 -7.52
C GLU A 216 -14.80 11.08 -7.70
N VAL A 217 -15.48 10.12 -8.34
CA VAL A 217 -14.91 8.80 -8.66
C VAL A 217 -13.73 8.92 -9.62
N SER A 218 -13.83 9.77 -10.66
CA SER A 218 -12.73 9.97 -11.59
C SER A 218 -11.54 10.69 -10.93
N ALA A 219 -11.80 11.73 -10.13
CA ALA A 219 -10.76 12.43 -9.37
C ALA A 219 -10.03 11.48 -8.40
N SER A 220 -10.78 10.66 -7.67
CA SER A 220 -10.23 9.65 -6.76
C SER A 220 -9.42 8.60 -7.51
N SER A 221 -9.90 8.15 -8.68
CA SER A 221 -9.20 7.18 -9.53
C SER A 221 -7.86 7.73 -10.02
N ALA A 222 -7.83 9.00 -10.44
CA ALA A 222 -6.60 9.69 -10.84
C ALA A 222 -5.59 9.79 -9.68
N GLN A 223 -6.06 10.14 -8.47
CA GLN A 223 -5.22 10.20 -7.28
C GLN A 223 -4.62 8.83 -6.92
N ILE A 224 -5.45 7.78 -6.91
CA ILE A 224 -4.98 6.42 -6.64
C ILE A 224 -3.98 6.00 -7.73
N GLY A 225 -4.23 6.32 -9.00
CA GLY A 225 -3.29 6.03 -10.10
C GLY A 225 -1.91 6.65 -9.87
N SER A 226 -1.85 7.90 -9.41
CA SER A 226 -0.60 8.57 -9.04
C SER A 226 0.14 7.85 -7.92
N ILE A 227 -0.57 7.48 -6.85
CA ILE A 227 0.00 6.75 -5.70
C ILE A 227 0.54 5.40 -6.16
N VAL A 228 -0.23 4.63 -6.93
CA VAL A 228 0.18 3.32 -7.42
C VAL A 228 1.45 3.45 -8.27
N ASN A 229 1.55 4.47 -9.14
CA ASN A 229 2.75 4.72 -9.92
C ASN A 229 3.97 5.03 -9.02
N GLU A 230 3.81 5.81 -7.95
CA GLU A 230 4.88 6.05 -6.98
C GLU A 230 5.34 4.74 -6.31
N VAL A 231 4.40 3.88 -5.91
CA VAL A 231 4.74 2.63 -5.24
C VAL A 231 5.40 1.64 -6.21
N VAL A 232 5.01 1.61 -7.49
CA VAL A 232 5.70 0.83 -8.53
C VAL A 232 7.17 1.27 -8.64
N VAL A 233 7.45 2.58 -8.66
CA VAL A 233 8.83 3.10 -8.70
C VAL A 233 9.63 2.67 -7.47
N LYS A 234 9.02 2.72 -6.27
CA LYS A 234 9.67 2.25 -5.03
C LYS A 234 9.91 0.73 -5.04
N SER A 235 8.97 -0.06 -5.54
CA SER A 235 9.11 -1.50 -5.70
C SER A 235 10.27 -1.86 -6.62
N GLU A 236 10.38 -1.18 -7.77
CA GLU A 236 11.51 -1.34 -8.69
C GLU A 236 12.86 -0.95 -8.06
N HIS A 237 12.86 0.09 -7.22
CA HIS A 237 14.05 0.44 -6.46
C HIS A 237 14.45 -0.66 -5.47
N MET A 238 13.48 -1.22 -4.74
CA MET A 238 13.70 -2.30 -3.77
C MET A 238 14.24 -3.56 -4.46
N LYS A 239 13.70 -3.94 -5.62
CA LYS A 239 14.24 -5.06 -6.43
C LYS A 239 15.73 -4.89 -6.72
N ARG A 240 16.18 -3.68 -7.07
CA ARG A 240 17.61 -3.39 -7.31
C ARG A 240 18.44 -3.50 -6.05
N VAL A 241 17.95 -2.99 -4.92
CA VAL A 241 18.63 -3.08 -3.62
C VAL A 241 18.80 -4.54 -3.20
N ILE A 242 17.75 -5.35 -3.33
CA ILE A 242 17.79 -6.78 -3.03
C ILE A 242 18.78 -7.51 -3.93
N HIS A 243 18.74 -7.26 -5.24
CA HIS A 243 19.70 -7.87 -6.16
C HIS A 243 21.15 -7.54 -5.79
N PHE A 244 21.43 -6.27 -5.48
CA PHE A 244 22.75 -5.82 -5.08
C PHE A 244 23.23 -6.46 -3.77
N ALA A 245 22.42 -6.41 -2.72
CA ALA A 245 22.82 -6.96 -1.43
C ALA A 245 22.88 -8.50 -1.44
N SER A 246 22.09 -9.19 -2.27
CA SER A 246 22.16 -10.65 -2.44
C SER A 246 23.48 -11.05 -3.10
N THR A 247 23.84 -10.37 -4.19
CA THR A 247 25.13 -10.56 -4.88
C THR A 247 26.30 -10.29 -3.94
N ARG A 248 26.21 -9.22 -3.15
CA ARG A 248 27.25 -8.87 -2.18
C ARG A 248 27.38 -9.88 -1.04
N SER A 249 26.25 -10.32 -0.46
CA SER A 249 26.24 -11.33 0.59
C SER A 249 26.84 -12.65 0.10
N PHE A 250 26.55 -13.05 -1.14
CA PHE A 250 27.20 -14.21 -1.77
C PHE A 250 28.72 -14.04 -1.89
N LEU A 251 29.19 -12.90 -2.42
CA LEU A 251 30.63 -12.65 -2.57
C LEU A 251 31.37 -12.60 -1.23
N ASP A 252 30.77 -11.99 -0.20
CA ASP A 252 31.38 -11.90 1.12
C ASP A 252 31.37 -13.26 1.83
N THR A 253 30.31 -14.07 1.66
CA THR A 253 30.25 -15.45 2.16
C THR A 253 31.33 -16.35 1.54
N VAL A 254 31.65 -16.16 0.26
CA VAL A 254 32.70 -16.94 -0.44
C VAL A 254 34.12 -16.48 -0.04
N LYS A 255 34.28 -15.23 0.40
CA LYS A 255 35.58 -14.68 0.82
C LYS A 255 35.97 -15.01 2.26
N LEU A 256 34.99 -15.31 3.12
CA LEU A 256 35.16 -15.68 4.53
C LEU A 256 35.43 -17.18 4.66
#